data_AF-A0A0F9AWH3-F1
#
_entry.id   AF-A0A0F9AWH3-F1
#
_cell.length_a   1.000
_cell.length_b   1.000
_cell.length_c   1.000
_cell.angle_alpha   90.00
_cell.angle_beta   90.00
_cell.angle_gamma   90.00
#
_symmetry.space_group_name_H-M   'P 1'
#
loop_
_entity.id
_entity.type
_entity.pdbx_description
1 polymer ?
#
loop_
_entity_poly.entity_id
_entity_poly.type
_entity_poly.pdbx_seq_one_letter_code
_entity_poly.pdbx_strand_id
1 'polypeptide(L)'
;MPMYFPDLRSVKVCAETMAEHQLSDNKYKGIIPETESDLPEARRQLGQYMRDIWHDEIAALEIELAVDENDYEEKLSNAIIARQLRRL
;
A
#
# COMPACT_ATOMS: atom_id res chain seq x y z
N MET A 1 -8.22 23.04 0.13
CA MET A 1 -7.39 22.42 -0.92
C MET A 1 -8.30 21.57 -1.80
N PRO A 2 -8.27 21.70 -3.13
CA PRO A 2 -8.92 20.69 -3.98
C PRO A 2 -8.22 19.35 -3.73
N MET A 3 -9.00 18.35 -3.33
CA MET A 3 -8.50 16.99 -3.13
C MET A 3 -8.17 16.43 -4.52
N TYR A 4 -6.89 16.26 -4.84
CA TYR A 4 -6.46 15.71 -6.13
C TYR A 4 -6.90 14.24 -6.20
N PHE A 5 -7.88 13.95 -7.04
CA PHE A 5 -8.36 12.59 -7.29
C PHE A 5 -7.54 11.99 -8.45
N PRO A 6 -6.81 10.87 -8.27
CA PRO A 6 -5.95 10.33 -9.33
C PRO A 6 -6.76 9.93 -10.57
N ASP A 7 -6.48 10.51 -11.74
CA ASP A 7 -7.20 10.25 -12.99
C ASP A 7 -6.89 8.87 -13.60
N LEU A 8 -7.64 8.48 -14.65
CA LEU A 8 -7.47 7.19 -15.34
C LEU A 8 -6.03 6.94 -15.78
N ARG A 9 -5.39 7.95 -16.37
CA ARG A 9 -4.00 7.85 -16.85
C ARG A 9 -3.04 7.56 -15.69
N SER A 10 -3.20 8.30 -14.59
CA SER A 10 -2.35 8.17 -13.41
C SER A 10 -2.50 6.80 -12.75
N VAL A 11 -3.74 6.31 -12.59
CA VAL A 11 -4.00 4.99 -11.99
C VAL A 11 -3.51 3.87 -12.91
N LYS A 12 -3.72 3.98 -14.23
CA LYS A 12 -3.26 2.99 -15.22
C LYS A 12 -1.75 2.84 -15.23
N VAL A 13 -1.01 3.95 -15.37
CA VAL A 13 0.47 3.93 -15.37
C VAL A 13 1.00 3.33 -14.08
N CYS A 14 0.40 3.66 -12.94
CA CYS A 14 0.82 3.08 -11.66
C CYS A 14 0.57 1.56 -11.61
N ALA A 15 -0.62 1.11 -12.02
CA ALA A 15 -0.97 -0.31 -12.06
C ALA A 15 -0.04 -1.12 -12.98
N GLU A 16 0.22 -0.62 -14.19
CA GLU A 16 1.13 -1.24 -15.15
C GLU A 16 2.55 -1.33 -14.60
N THR A 17 3.08 -0.23 -14.07
CA THR A 17 4.42 -0.19 -13.47
C THR A 17 4.56 -1.21 -12.34
N MET A 18 3.57 -1.29 -11.45
CA MET A 18 3.58 -2.20 -10.31
C MET A 18 3.38 -3.67 -10.71
N ALA A 19 2.72 -3.93 -11.84
CA ALA A 19 2.57 -5.27 -12.41
C ALA A 19 3.84 -5.74 -13.15
N GLU A 20 4.57 -4.81 -13.78
CA GLU A 20 5.75 -5.10 -14.60
C GLU A 20 7.04 -5.29 -13.80
N HIS A 21 7.17 -4.76 -12.58
CA HIS A 21 8.38 -4.91 -11.77
C HIS A 21 8.67 -6.37 -11.41
N GLN A 22 9.53 -7.03 -12.22
CA GLN A 22 9.70 -8.48 -12.27
C GLN A 22 10.44 -9.13 -11.09
N LEU A 23 11.03 -8.36 -10.17
CA LEU A 23 12.04 -8.84 -9.22
C LEU A 23 11.51 -9.21 -7.82
N SER A 24 10.21 -9.22 -7.56
CA SER A 24 9.67 -9.67 -6.27
C SER A 24 8.44 -10.57 -6.42
N ASP A 25 8.21 -11.44 -5.45
CA ASP A 25 6.99 -12.24 -5.32
C ASP A 25 5.74 -11.36 -5.07
N ASN A 26 5.94 -10.08 -4.79
CA ASN A 26 4.92 -9.09 -4.46
C ASN A 26 4.45 -8.30 -5.68
N LYS A 27 4.25 -8.92 -6.85
CA LYS A 27 3.73 -8.18 -8.02
C LYS A 27 2.27 -7.78 -7.83
N TYR A 28 1.89 -6.63 -8.35
CA TYR A 28 0.49 -6.25 -8.44
C TYR A 28 -0.26 -7.20 -9.37
N LYS A 29 -1.35 -7.78 -8.87
CA LYS A 29 -2.24 -8.72 -9.60
C LYS A 29 -3.66 -8.18 -9.77
N GLY A 30 -3.89 -6.93 -9.37
CA GLY A 30 -5.21 -6.32 -9.46
C GLY A 30 -5.50 -5.78 -10.86
N ILE A 31 -6.63 -5.10 -10.98
CA ILE A 31 -7.13 -4.55 -12.25
C ILE A 31 -6.25 -3.39 -12.71
N ILE A 32 -5.91 -3.40 -14.00
CA ILE A 32 -5.39 -2.25 -14.74
C ILE A 32 -6.60 -1.58 -15.41
N PRO A 33 -6.95 -0.34 -15.04
CA PRO A 33 -8.17 0.29 -15.55
C PRO A 33 -7.98 0.73 -17.01
N GLU A 34 -8.94 0.38 -17.87
CA GLU A 34 -8.99 0.83 -19.27
C GLU A 34 -10.02 1.95 -19.47
N THR A 35 -10.97 2.07 -18.54
CA THR A 35 -12.07 3.03 -18.60
C THR A 35 -12.28 3.75 -17.26
N GLU A 36 -12.98 4.89 -17.29
CA GLU A 36 -13.36 5.62 -16.08
C GLU A 36 -14.25 4.79 -15.13
N SER A 37 -15.03 3.84 -15.65
CA SER A 37 -15.84 2.92 -14.83
C SER A 37 -15.02 1.94 -14.01
N ASP A 38 -13.79 1.63 -14.43
CA ASP A 38 -12.90 0.70 -13.72
C ASP A 38 -12.19 1.38 -12.54
N LEU A 39 -12.12 2.71 -12.54
CA LEU A 39 -11.32 3.48 -11.59
C LEU A 39 -11.65 3.24 -10.12
N PRO A 40 -12.92 3.17 -9.68
CA PRO A 40 -13.21 2.97 -8.26
C PRO A 40 -12.59 1.68 -7.73
N GLU A 41 -12.70 0.61 -8.52
CA GLU A 41 -12.20 -0.71 -8.14
C GLU A 41 -10.68 -0.82 -8.30
N ALA A 42 -10.12 -0.27 -9.39
CA ALA A 42 -8.67 -0.23 -9.58
C ALA A 42 -7.98 0.56 -8.46
N ARG A 43 -8.50 1.74 -8.08
CA ARG A 43 -7.95 2.53 -6.96
C ARG A 43 -8.01 1.76 -5.64
N ARG A 44 -9.10 1.05 -5.37
CA ARG A 44 -9.27 0.23 -4.16
C ARG A 44 -8.23 -0.87 -4.09
N GLN A 45 -8.06 -1.63 -5.17
CA GLN A 45 -7.11 -2.75 -5.24
C GLN A 45 -5.67 -2.26 -5.18
N LEU A 46 -5.34 -1.19 -5.90
CA LEU A 46 -4.00 -0.60 -5.92
C LEU A 46 -3.62 -0.01 -4.56
N GLY A 47 -4.56 0.67 -3.90
CA GLY A 47 -4.35 1.19 -2.54
C GLY A 47 -4.18 0.08 -1.51
N GLN A 48 -4.90 -1.03 -1.66
CA GLN A 48 -4.70 -2.21 -0.80
C GLN A 48 -3.32 -2.82 -1.02
N TYR A 49 -2.95 -3.05 -2.27
CA TYR A 49 -1.64 -3.56 -2.65
C TYR A 49 -0.49 -2.71 -2.10
N MET A 50 -0.58 -1.38 -2.23
CA MET A 50 0.43 -0.46 -1.70
C MET A 50 0.54 -0.57 -0.17
N ARG A 51 -0.58 -0.75 0.55
CA ARG A 51 -0.54 -1.00 2.00
C ARG A 51 0.10 -2.33 2.35
N ASP A 52 -0.19 -3.36 1.56
CA ASP A 52 0.35 -4.70 1.79
C ASP A 52 1.88 -4.74 1.54
N ILE A 53 2.37 -3.98 0.55
CA ILE A 53 3.80 -3.88 0.24
C ILE A 53 4.52 -2.93 1.18
N TRP A 54 4.01 -1.70 1.33
CA TRP A 54 4.64 -0.68 2.17
C TRP A 54 4.31 -0.86 3.64
N HIS A 55 3.93 -2.08 4.05
CA HIS A 55 3.58 -2.38 5.42
C HIS A 55 4.71 -2.05 6.38
N ASP A 56 5.96 -2.30 5.98
CA ASP A 56 7.13 -2.01 6.81
C ASP A 56 7.37 -0.49 6.90
N GLU A 57 7.20 0.26 5.82
CA GLU A 57 7.33 1.73 5.78
C GLU A 57 6.21 2.45 6.53
N ILE A 58 4.97 1.97 6.40
CA ILE A 58 3.81 2.48 7.16
C ILE A 58 4.02 2.19 8.65
N ALA A 59 4.44 0.98 9.00
CA ALA A 59 4.73 0.64 10.39
C ALA A 59 5.85 1.50 10.98
N ALA A 60 6.93 1.75 10.23
CA ALA A 60 8.00 2.64 10.65
C ALA A 60 7.50 4.07 10.90
N LEU A 61 6.65 4.59 9.99
CA LEU A 61 6.03 5.91 10.16
C LEU A 61 5.12 5.98 11.40
N GLU A 62 4.32 4.93 11.64
CA GLU A 62 3.45 4.85 12.83
C GLU A 62 4.25 4.81 14.14
N ILE A 63 5.38 4.12 14.15
CA ILE A 63 6.30 4.08 15.29
C ILE A 63 6.94 5.46 15.53
N GLU A 64 7.37 6.16 14.47
CA GLU A 64 7.95 7.50 14.57
C GLU A 64 6.94 8.57 15.01
N LEU A 65 5.66 8.38 14.69
CA LEU A 65 4.55 9.28 15.04
C LEU A 65 3.86 8.93 16.35
N ALA A 66 4.36 7.93 17.08
CA ALA A 66 3.79 7.54 18.36
C ALA A 66 3.75 8.71 19.34
N VAL A 67 2.61 8.88 20.01
CA VAL A 67 2.35 10.08 20.82
C VAL A 67 2.94 9.99 22.23
N ASP A 68 3.20 8.78 22.72
CA ASP A 68 3.86 8.49 23.99
C ASP A 68 4.57 7.12 23.97
N GLU A 69 5.22 6.76 25.08
CA GLU A 69 6.01 5.52 25.21
C GLU A 69 5.15 4.26 25.13
N ASN A 70 3.91 4.27 25.63
CA ASN A 70 3.04 3.09 25.55
C ASN A 70 2.52 2.89 24.13
N ASP A 71 2.15 3.97 23.44
CA ASP A 71 1.76 3.94 22.03
C ASP A 71 2.92 3.45 21.15
N TYR A 72 4.15 3.92 21.42
CA TYR A 72 5.35 3.45 20.73
C TYR A 72 5.55 1.93 20.85
N GLU A 73 5.51 1.41 22.08
CA GLU A 73 5.68 -0.02 22.35
C GLU A 73 4.57 -0.87 21.69
N GLU A 74 3.33 -0.37 21.67
CA GLU A 74 2.22 -1.01 20.98
C GLU A 74 2.45 -1.07 19.46
N LYS A 75 2.79 0.05 18.83
CA LYS A 75 3.08 0.12 17.39
C LYS A 75 4.26 -0.77 17.00
N LEU A 76 5.33 -0.75 17.80
CA LEU A 76 6.51 -1.58 17.58
C LEU A 76 6.17 -3.07 17.68
N SER A 77 5.44 -3.48 18.72
CA SER A 77 5.03 -4.88 18.91
C SER A 77 4.15 -5.38 17.76
N ASN A 78 3.16 -4.58 17.35
CA ASN A 78 2.29 -4.90 16.23
C ASN A 78 3.08 -5.05 14.91
N ALA A 79 4.04 -4.15 14.66
CA ALA A 79 4.91 -4.23 13.48
C ALA A 79 5.76 -5.51 13.47
N ILE A 80 6.33 -5.90 14.62
CA ILE A 80 7.13 -7.12 14.76
C ILE A 80 6.27 -8.37 14.52
N ILE A 81 5.08 -8.43 15.12
CA ILE A 81 4.15 -9.57 14.95
C ILE A 81 3.72 -9.69 13.48
N ALA A 82 3.31 -8.59 12.86
CA ALA A 82 2.91 -8.57 11.45
C ALA A 82 4.05 -9.06 10.55
N ARG A 83 5.30 -8.66 10.83
CA ARG A 83 6.48 -9.11 10.08
C ARG A 83 6.78 -10.60 10.27
N GLN A 84 6.58 -11.15 11.47
CA GLN A 84 6.78 -12.58 11.75
C GLN A 84 5.73 -13.44 11.05
N LEU A 85 4.46 -13.03 11.07
CA LEU A 85 3.36 -13.73 10.38
C LEU A 85 3.56 -13.78 8.86
N ARG A 86 4.22 -12.78 8.26
CA ARG A 86 4.54 -12.75 6.82
C ARG A 86 5.69 -13.69 6.42
N ARG A 87 6.47 -14.20 7.36
CA ARG A 87 7.62 -15.09 7.10
C ARG A 87 7.27 -16.58 7.19
N LEU A 88 6.06 -16.91 7.64
CA LEU A 88 5.52 -18.27 7.77
C LEU A 88 4.65 -18.62 6.57
#